data_AF-A0A4Y2MEI4-F1
#
_entry.id   AF-A0A4Y2MEI4-F1
#
_cell.length_a   1.000
_cell.length_b   1.000
_cell.length_c   1.000
_cell.angle_alpha   90.00
_cell.angle_beta   90.00
_cell.angle_gamma   90.00
#
_symmetry.space_group_name_H-M   'P 1'
#
loop_
_entity.id
_entity.type
_entity.pdbx_description
1 polymer ?
#
loop_
_entity_poly.entity_id
_entity_poly.type
_entity_poly.pdbx_seq_one_letter_code
_entity_poly.pdbx_strand_id
1 'polypeptide(L)'
;MKDAATMKGKQEEMNKIRRWILKSVSKATPETAVTLYSIKKFLDSKQNGLSINPETKLVMKRLTESGHLVKIDGNTLMAKIAQKTSSHQLRKAKVEAN
;
A
#
# COMPACT_ATOMS: atom_id res chain seq x y z
N MET A 1 6.07 -27.87 16.01
CA MET A 1 6.94 -26.67 15.95
C MET A 1 7.16 -26.37 14.47
N LYS A 2 6.85 -25.16 13.97
CA LYS A 2 7.09 -24.82 12.55
C LYS A 2 8.56 -24.41 12.40
N ASP A 3 9.29 -25.06 11.50
CA ASP A 3 10.73 -24.86 11.34
C ASP A 3 11.09 -23.41 11.01
N ALA A 4 12.17 -22.92 11.61
CA ALA A 4 12.66 -21.55 11.43
C ALA A 4 12.97 -21.22 9.96
N ALA A 5 13.38 -22.22 9.16
CA ALA A 5 13.60 -22.08 7.72
C ALA A 5 12.31 -21.72 6.96
N THR A 6 11.20 -22.36 7.32
CA THR A 6 9.87 -22.12 6.71
C THR A 6 9.32 -20.74 7.05
N MET A 7 9.65 -20.21 8.24
CA MET A 7 9.31 -18.84 8.62
C MET A 7 10.15 -17.79 7.87
N LYS A 8 11.43 -18.08 7.64
CA LYS A 8 12.35 -17.15 6.96
C LYS A 8 11.96 -16.95 5.48
N GLY A 9 11.63 -18.04 4.77
CA GLY A 9 11.17 -17.96 3.38
C GLY A 9 9.86 -17.17 3.22
N LYS A 10 8.87 -17.42 4.11
CA LYS A 10 7.60 -16.68 4.09
C LYS A 10 7.77 -15.19 4.37
N GLN A 11 8.63 -14.84 5.33
CA GLN A 11 8.89 -13.44 5.64
C GLN A 11 9.57 -12.72 4.46
N GLU A 12 10.46 -13.39 3.75
CA GLU A 12 11.13 -12.86 2.57
C GLU A 12 10.16 -12.60 1.41
N GLU A 13 9.26 -13.54 1.13
CA GLU A 13 8.18 -13.35 0.15
C GLU A 13 7.27 -12.18 0.51
N MET A 14 6.83 -12.09 1.77
CA MET A 14 6.03 -10.96 2.25
C MET A 14 6.75 -9.62 2.09
N ASN A 15 8.07 -9.57 2.34
CA ASN A 15 8.87 -8.37 2.16
C ASN A 15 9.01 -7.97 0.67
N LYS A 16 9.09 -8.96 -0.23
CA LYS A 16 9.11 -8.74 -1.69
C LYS A 16 7.77 -8.17 -2.16
N ILE A 17 6.66 -8.76 -1.73
CA ILE A 17 5.30 -8.29 -2.02
C ILE A 17 5.11 -6.86 -1.50
N ARG A 18 5.52 -6.58 -0.26
CA ARG A 18 5.46 -5.24 0.35
C ARG A 18 6.18 -4.20 -0.52
N ARG A 19 7.39 -4.51 -0.99
CA ARG A 19 8.17 -3.63 -1.86
C ARG A 19 7.45 -3.34 -3.17
N TRP A 20 6.83 -4.34 -3.79
CA TRP A 20 6.09 -4.15 -5.03
C TRP A 20 4.82 -3.32 -4.86
N ILE A 21 4.05 -3.54 -3.79
CA ILE A 21 2.87 -2.74 -3.48
C ILE A 21 3.27 -1.28 -3.25
N LEU A 22 4.30 -1.02 -2.44
CA LEU A 22 4.77 0.35 -2.20
C LEU A 22 5.29 1.02 -3.48
N LYS A 23 5.91 0.26 -4.39
CA LYS A 23 6.37 0.77 -5.68
C LYS A 23 5.24 1.09 -6.64
N SER A 24 4.15 0.32 -6.64
CA SER A 24 2.98 0.61 -7.50
C SER A 24 2.28 1.90 -7.07
N VAL A 25 2.19 2.14 -5.77
CA VAL A 25 1.57 3.35 -5.22
C VAL A 25 2.49 4.57 -5.24
N SER A 26 3.81 4.40 -5.12
CA SER A 26 4.77 5.51 -5.21
C SER A 26 4.89 6.10 -6.61
N LYS A 27 4.55 5.34 -7.66
CA LYS A 27 4.52 5.85 -9.04
C LYS A 27 3.28 6.69 -9.34
N ALA A 28 2.27 6.61 -8.48
CA ALA A 28 1.10 7.45 -8.62
C ALA A 28 1.38 8.83 -8.05
N THR A 29 0.97 9.85 -8.78
CA THR A 29 1.01 11.24 -8.35
C THR A 29 0.18 11.41 -7.07
N PRO A 30 0.49 12.39 -6.20
CA PRO A 30 -0.24 12.64 -4.96
C PRO A 30 -1.75 12.84 -5.16
N GLU A 31 -2.13 13.32 -6.35
CA GLU A 31 -3.51 13.57 -6.76
C GLU A 31 -4.21 12.34 -7.36
N THR A 32 -3.45 11.29 -7.69
CA THR A 32 -3.98 10.11 -8.38
C THR A 32 -4.05 8.94 -7.42
N ALA A 33 -5.26 8.66 -6.96
CA ALA A 33 -5.51 7.47 -6.18
C ALA A 33 -5.29 6.20 -7.03
N VAL A 34 -4.68 5.19 -6.43
CA VAL A 34 -4.37 3.93 -7.10
C VAL A 34 -5.48 2.92 -6.82
N THR A 35 -6.17 2.48 -7.86
CA THR A 35 -7.22 1.48 -7.69
C THR A 35 -6.62 0.16 -7.23
N LEU A 36 -7.34 -0.56 -6.37
CA LEU A 36 -6.94 -1.89 -5.92
C LEU A 36 -6.75 -2.86 -7.11
N TYR A 37 -7.54 -2.67 -8.18
CA TYR A 37 -7.37 -3.36 -9.46
C TYR A 37 -5.99 -3.12 -10.09
N SER A 38 -5.54 -1.87 -10.17
CA SER A 38 -4.23 -1.55 -10.75
C SER A 38 -3.06 -2.14 -9.96
N ILE A 39 -3.17 -2.21 -8.63
CA ILE A 39 -2.18 -2.88 -7.77
C ILE A 39 -2.15 -4.38 -8.08
N LYS A 40 -3.33 -5.03 -8.12
CA LYS A 40 -3.43 -6.46 -8.46
C LYS A 40 -2.82 -6.76 -9.82
N LYS A 41 -3.18 -6.00 -10.85
CA LYS A 41 -2.64 -6.14 -12.20
C LYS A 41 -1.12 -5.95 -12.25
N PHE A 42 -0.59 -4.99 -11.50
CA PHE A 42 0.85 -4.80 -11.37
C PHE A 42 1.54 -5.98 -10.69
N LEU A 43 0.96 -6.53 -9.62
CA LEU A 43 1.50 -7.70 -8.93
C LEU A 43 1.52 -8.94 -9.83
N ASP A 44 0.44 -9.17 -10.57
CA ASP A 44 0.37 -10.29 -11.51
C ASP A 44 1.37 -10.15 -12.66
N SER A 45 1.71 -8.92 -13.06
CA SER A 45 2.80 -8.66 -14.03
C SER A 45 4.20 -8.99 -13.50
N LYS A 46 4.38 -9.09 -12.17
CA LYS A 46 5.65 -9.47 -11.53
C LYS A 46 5.76 -10.97 -11.30
N GLN A 47 4.65 -11.59 -10.95
CA GLN A 47 4.55 -13.02 -10.74
C GLN A 47 3.09 -13.43 -10.91
N ASN A 48 2.84 -14.42 -11.76
CA ASN A 48 1.48 -14.85 -12.05
C ASN A 48 0.77 -15.36 -10.80
N GLY A 49 -0.48 -14.92 -10.58
CA GLY A 49 -1.28 -15.31 -9.41
C GLY A 49 -0.85 -14.67 -8.09
N LEU A 50 0.07 -13.70 -8.11
CA LEU A 50 0.51 -13.02 -6.90
C LEU A 50 -0.61 -12.17 -6.27
N SER A 51 -1.55 -11.67 -7.08
CA SER A 51 -2.67 -10.88 -6.58
C SER A 51 -3.68 -11.68 -5.75
N ILE A 52 -3.82 -12.99 -6.02
CA ILE A 52 -4.73 -13.91 -5.32
C ILE A 52 -4.07 -14.63 -4.14
N ASN A 53 -2.75 -14.51 -4.03
CA ASN A 53 -1.98 -15.14 -2.98
C ASN A 53 -2.39 -14.60 -1.58
N PRO A 54 -2.51 -15.48 -0.56
CA PRO A 54 -2.95 -15.09 0.79
C PRO A 54 -1.96 -14.18 1.52
N GLU A 55 -0.65 -14.35 1.31
CA GLU A 55 0.38 -13.45 1.81
C GLU A 55 0.19 -12.03 1.24
N THR A 56 -0.17 -11.88 -0.03
CA THR A 56 -0.49 -10.57 -0.63
C THR A 56 -1.65 -9.88 0.06
N LYS A 57 -2.74 -10.62 0.31
CA LYS A 57 -3.91 -10.10 1.05
C LYS A 57 -3.51 -9.64 2.45
N LEU A 58 -2.65 -10.42 3.13
CA LEU A 58 -2.15 -10.10 4.47
C LEU A 58 -1.25 -8.86 4.47
N VAL A 59 -0.35 -8.72 3.49
CA VAL A 59 0.53 -7.56 3.37
C VAL A 59 -0.29 -6.29 3.09
N MET A 60 -1.28 -6.34 2.20
CA MET A 60 -2.17 -5.20 1.96
C MET A 60 -2.93 -4.78 3.21
N LYS A 61 -3.45 -5.74 3.99
CA LYS A 61 -4.12 -5.47 5.26
C LYS A 61 -3.18 -4.78 6.25
N ARG A 62 -1.98 -5.32 6.47
CA ARG A 62 -0.96 -4.73 7.38
C ARG A 62 -0.53 -3.32 6.96
N LEU A 63 -0.40 -3.07 5.66
CA LEU A 63 -0.08 -1.75 5.14
C LEU A 63 -1.22 -0.75 5.35
N THR A 64 -2.47 -1.23 5.31
CA THR A 64 -3.65 -0.41 5.62
C THR A 64 -3.73 -0.09 7.11
N GLU A 65 -3.55 -1.10 7.98
CA GLU A 65 -3.56 -0.95 9.44
C GLU A 65 -2.45 -0.03 9.94
N SER A 66 -1.26 -0.11 9.33
CA SER A 66 -0.13 0.77 9.65
C SER A 66 -0.21 2.16 9.01
N GLY A 67 -1.28 2.46 8.27
CA GLY A 67 -1.51 3.77 7.65
C GLY A 67 -0.59 4.09 6.47
N HIS A 68 0.14 3.12 5.92
CA HIS A 68 0.92 3.29 4.69
C HIS A 68 0.02 3.31 3.44
N LEU A 69 -1.11 2.58 3.51
CA LEU A 69 -2.19 2.63 2.55
C LEU A 69 -3.43 3.17 3.24
N VAL A 70 -4.13 4.08 2.58
CA VAL A 70 -5.40 4.61 3.03
C VAL A 70 -6.46 4.15 2.04
N LYS A 71 -7.51 3.49 2.53
CA LYS A 71 -8.71 3.25 1.75
C LYS A 71 -9.50 4.56 1.69
N ILE A 72 -9.62 5.12 0.49
CA ILE A 72 -10.43 6.33 0.27
C ILE A 72 -11.88 5.95 0.02
N ASP A 73 -12.07 4.87 -0.75
CA ASP A 73 -13.37 4.32 -1.09
C ASP A 73 -13.22 2.79 -1.27
N GLY A 74 -14.33 2.03 -1.35
CA GLY A 74 -14.35 0.57 -1.29
C GLY A 74 -13.24 -0.12 -2.11
N ASN A 75 -12.97 0.38 -3.32
CA ASN A 75 -11.99 -0.19 -4.26
C ASN A 75 -10.73 0.68 -4.49
N THR A 76 -10.58 1.80 -3.78
CA THR A 76 -9.55 2.80 -4.06
C THR A 76 -8.57 2.92 -2.90
N LEU A 77 -7.27 2.79 -3.21
CA LEU A 77 -6.18 2.89 -2.25
C LEU A 77 -5.29 4.07 -2.61
N MET A 78 -4.98 4.90 -1.63
CA MET A 78 -3.96 5.92 -1.77
C MET A 78 -2.78 5.55 -0.89
N ALA A 79 -1.56 5.63 -1.44
CA ALA A 79 -0.41 5.66 -0.56
C ALA A 79 -0.52 6.91 0.29
N LYS A 80 -0.45 6.73 1.61
CA LYS A 80 0.02 7.82 2.43
C LYS A 80 1.50 7.98 2.08
N ILE A 81 1.79 8.78 1.07
CA ILE A 81 3.09 9.42 0.98
C ILE A 81 3.14 10.16 2.31
N ALA A 82 3.92 9.66 3.26
CA ALA A 82 4.23 10.41 4.46
C ALA A 82 4.63 11.75 3.91
N GLN A 83 3.76 12.76 4.10
CA GLN A 83 4.11 14.12 3.78
C GLN A 83 5.42 14.28 4.53
N LYS A 84 6.54 14.31 3.80
CA LYS A 84 7.72 14.98 4.30
C LYS A 84 7.15 16.34 4.62
N THR A 85 6.91 16.55 5.90
CA THR A 85 6.47 17.77 6.56
C THR A 85 6.70 18.96 5.65
N SER A 86 5.70 19.26 4.83
CA SER A 86 5.46 20.60 4.35
C SER A 86 4.20 20.98 5.08
N SER A 87 4.44 21.53 6.25
CA SER A 87 3.53 22.16 7.20
C SER A 87 2.78 23.35 6.58
N HIS A 88 2.38 23.26 5.30
CA HIS A 88 1.97 24.43 4.52
C HIS A 88 0.63 24.30 3.81
N GLN A 89 -0.02 23.13 3.81
CA GLN A 89 -1.33 23.01 3.14
C GLN A 89 -2.49 22.45 3.99
N LEU A 90 -2.24 21.99 5.22
CA LEU A 90 -3.32 21.58 6.15
C LEU A 90 -3.83 22.73 7.05
N ARG A 91 -3.57 23.99 6.69
CA ARG A 91 -4.01 25.19 7.45
C ARG A 91 -4.80 26.22 6.64
N LYS A 92 -5.39 25.86 5.49
CA LYS A 92 -6.27 26.76 4.72
C LYS A 92 -7.72 26.28 4.55
N ALA A 93 -8.21 25.46 5.46
CA ALA A 93 -9.65 25.10 5.52
C ALA A 93 -10.27 25.38 6.90
N LYS A 94 -9.64 26.23 7.72
CA LYS A 94 -10.16 26.60 9.05
C LYS A 94 -9.95 28.08 9.40
N VAL A 95 -10.01 28.96 8.40
CA VAL A 95 -10.12 30.42 8.62
C VAL A 95 -11.03 30.99 7.53
N GLU A 96 -12.30 30.62 7.57
CA GLU A 96 -13.39 31.38 6.94
C GLU A 96 -14.68 31.04 7.71
N ALA A 97 -14.65 31.40 8.99
CA ALA A 97 -15.81 31.48 9.85
C ALA A 97 -15.53 32.62 10.82
N ASN A 98 -15.63 33.85 10.30
CA ASN A 98 -16.05 35.02 11.05
C ASN A 98 -16.49 36.10 10.07
#